data_AF-A0A842KVT3-F1
#
_entry.id   AF-A0A842KVT3-F1
#
_cell.length_a   1.000
_cell.length_b   1.000
_cell.length_c   1.000
_cell.angle_alpha   90.00
_cell.angle_beta   90.00
_cell.angle_gamma   90.00
#
_symmetry.space_group_name_H-M   'P 1'
#
loop_
_entity.id
_entity.type
_entity.pdbx_description
1 polymer ?
#
loop_
_entity_poly.entity_id
_entity_poly.type
_entity_poly.pdbx_seq_one_letter_code
_entity_poly.pdbx_strand_id
1 'polypeptide(L)' 'MPLIGDKFPEMEVQTTHGMMKLPTEYRGKWFILFSHPADFTPVCTTEFVAFQKRYPKFRELDCELIGLSVDQVFS' A
#
# COMPACT_ATOMS: atom_id res chain seq x y z
N MET A 1 -4.30 -1.78 17.94
CA MET A 1 -4.19 -0.46 17.30
C MET A 1 -2.71 -0.12 17.23
N PRO A 2 -2.11 0.01 16.04
CA PRO A 2 -0.71 0.39 15.90
C PRO A 2 -0.49 1.83 16.41
N LEU A 3 0.63 2.08 17.09
CA LEU A 3 1.03 3.41 17.55
C LEU A 3 2.28 3.90 16.82
N ILE A 4 2.51 5.22 16.85
CA ILE A 4 3.74 5.81 16.32
C ILE A 4 4.93 5.32 17.15
N GLY A 5 5.95 4.80 16.48
CA GLY A 5 7.16 4.23 17.10
C GLY A 5 7.11 2.72 17.29
N ASP A 6 5.94 2.09 17.19
CA ASP A 6 5.84 0.63 17.17
C ASP A 6 6.46 0.06 15.88
N LYS A 7 6.99 -1.16 15.99
CA LYS A 7 7.30 -1.93 14.79
C LYS A 7 6.01 -2.27 14.06
N PHE A 8 6.03 -2.15 12.74
CA PHE A 8 4.92 -2.63 11.92
C PHE A 8 4.71 -4.14 12.14
N PRO A 9 3.46 -4.60 12.33
CA PRO A 9 3.17 -6.01 12.60
C PRO A 9 3.58 -6.91 11.43
N GLU A 10 4.15 -8.08 11.73
CA GLU A 10 4.49 -9.07 10.70
C GLU A 10 3.23 -9.75 10.16
N MET A 11 3.07 -9.76 8.83
CA MET A 11 1.94 -10.41 8.18
C MET A 11 2.26 -10.83 6.75
N GLU A 12 1.60 -11.88 6.27
CA GLU A 12 1.58 -12.28 4.87
C GLU A 12 0.27 -11.80 4.23
N VAL A 13 0.37 -11.05 3.13
CA VAL A 13 -0.78 -10.39 2.46
C VAL A 13 -0.81 -10.67 0.98
N GLN A 14 -1.98 -11.04 0.47
CA GLN A 14 -2.20 -11.29 -0.95
C GLN A 14 -2.42 -9.96 -1.66
N THR A 15 -1.60 -9.66 -2.66
CA THR A 15 -1.65 -8.41 -3.42
C THR A 15 -1.88 -8.67 -4.90
N THR A 16 -2.11 -7.61 -5.67
CA THR A 16 -2.15 -7.65 -7.15
C THR A 16 -0.80 -8.04 -7.77
N HIS A 17 0.30 -7.97 -7.01
CA HIS A 17 1.63 -8.40 -7.43
C HIS A 17 2.06 -9.74 -6.81
N GLY A 18 1.12 -10.50 -6.21
CA GLY A 18 1.38 -11.78 -5.55
C GLY A 18 1.46 -11.70 -4.03
N MET A 19 1.97 -12.76 -3.41
CA MET A 19 2.11 -12.88 -1.96
C MET A 19 3.27 -12.00 -1.47
N MET A 20 3.05 -11.19 -0.43
CA MET A 20 4.08 -10.36 0.20
C MET A 20 4.12 -10.54 1.70
N LYS A 21 5.32 -10.46 2.30
CA LYS A 21 5.52 -10.46 3.76
C LYS A 21 5.90 -9.07 4.28
N LEU A 22 4.95 -8.40 4.94
CA LEU A 22 5.18 -7.07 5.52
C LEU A 22 5.75 -7.17 6.94
N PRO A 23 6.63 -6.24 7.38
CA PRO A 23 7.27 -5.19 6.57
C PRO A 23 8.56 -5.68 5.85
N THR A 24 8.82 -6.99 5.83
CA THR A 24 10.10 -7.57 5.37
C THR A 24 10.41 -7.26 3.90
N GLU A 25 9.41 -7.30 3.01
CA GLU A 25 9.56 -6.97 1.59
C GLU A 25 10.07 -5.54 1.34
N TYR A 26 9.82 -4.62 2.28
CA TYR A 26 10.25 -3.22 2.19
C TYR A 26 11.40 -2.89 3.14
N ARG A 27 12.14 -3.89 3.63
CA ARG A 27 13.27 -3.67 4.54
C ARG A 27 14.31 -2.74 3.86
N GLY A 28 14.66 -1.67 4.56
CA GLY A 28 15.62 -0.66 4.09
C GLY A 28 14.99 0.46 3.27
N LYS A 29 13.68 0.38 2.97
CA LYS A 29 12.91 1.41 2.28
C LYS A 29 11.77 1.92 3.17
N TRP A 30 11.28 3.12 2.88
CA TRP A 30 9.99 3.54 3.40
C TRP A 30 8.86 2.89 2.61
N PHE A 31 7.70 2.72 3.23
CA PHE A 31 6.49 2.40 2.50
C PHE A 31 5.28 3.12 3.11
N ILE A 32 4.33 3.48 2.27
CA ILE A 32 3.03 4.03 2.68
C ILE A 32 1.98 2.95 2.42
N LEU A 33 1.46 2.39 3.51
CA LEU A 33 0.25 1.59 3.47
C LEU A 33 -0.96 2.52 3.60
N PHE A 34 -1.83 2.53 2.59
CA PHE A 34 -3.05 3.32 2.58
C PHE A 34 -4.25 2.45 2.23
N SER A 35 -5.39 2.73 2.85
CA SER A 35 -6.62 1.96 2.62
C SER A 35 -7.65 2.77 1.84
N HIS A 36 -8.44 2.09 1.01
CA HIS A 36 -9.65 2.62 0.38
C HIS A 36 -10.86 1.73 0.73
N PRO A 37 -12.08 2.29 0.84
CA PRO A 37 -13.25 1.51 1.26
C PRO A 37 -13.65 0.36 0.32
N ALA A 38 -13.63 0.60 -0.99
CA ALA A 38 -14.03 -0.37 -2.01
C ALA A 38 -13.52 0.03 -3.39
N ASP A 39 -13.20 -0.96 -4.21
CA ASP A 39 -12.88 -0.80 -5.62
C ASP A 39 -14.03 -0.15 -6.42
N PHE A 40 -13.69 0.49 -7.54
CA PHE A 40 -14.65 1.13 -8.47
C PHE A 40 -15.53 2.24 -7.88
N THR A 41 -15.17 2.78 -6.72
CA THR A 41 -15.80 3.99 -6.18
C THR A 41 -15.10 5.26 -6.70
N PRO A 42 -15.84 6.37 -6.94
CA PRO A 42 -15.32 7.50 -7.70
C PRO A 42 -14.15 8.21 -7.00
N VAL A 43 -14.23 8.40 -5.67
CA VAL A 43 -13.17 9.07 -4.90
C VAL A 43 -11.89 8.22 -4.87
N CYS A 44 -12.00 6.93 -4.56
CA CYS A 44 -10.86 6.01 -4.51
C CYS A 44 -10.13 5.96 -5.86
N THR A 45 -10.87 5.95 -6.97
CA THR A 45 -10.28 6.02 -8.31
C THR A 45 -9.42 7.28 -8.49
N THR A 46 -9.90 8.43 -8.03
CA THR A 46 -9.13 9.68 -8.10
C THR A 46 -7.89 9.67 -7.21
N GLU A 47 -7.97 9.06 -6.03
CA GLU A 47 -6.83 8.91 -5.10
C GLU A 47 -5.73 8.03 -5.70
N PHE A 48 -6.09 6.87 -6.26
CA PHE A 48 -5.12 5.99 -6.93
C PHE A 48 -4.44 6.67 -8.13
N VAL A 49 -5.19 7.40 -8.97
CA VAL A 49 -4.61 8.19 -10.06
C VAL A 49 -3.66 9.27 -9.52
N ALA A 50 -4.00 9.92 -8.41
CA ALA A 50 -3.17 10.93 -7.77
C ALA A 50 -1.87 10.35 -7.18
N PHE A 51 -1.92 9.15 -6.60
CA PHE A 51 -0.75 8.40 -6.15
C PHE A 51 0.13 7.97 -7.32
N GLN A 52 -0.46 7.37 -8.36
CA GLN A 52 0.27 6.94 -9.57
C GLN A 52 1.03 8.09 -10.23
N LYS A 53 0.40 9.27 -10.38
CA LYS A 53 1.05 10.47 -10.91
C LYS A 53 2.23 10.95 -10.07
N ARG A 54 2.24 10.66 -8.77
CA ARG A 54 3.30 11.04 -7.83
C ARG A 54 4.28 9.91 -7.53
N TYR A 55 4.05 8.71 -8.05
CA TYR A 55 4.90 7.54 -7.79
C TYR A 55 6.39 7.79 -8.05
N PRO A 56 6.80 8.51 -9.12
CA PRO A 56 8.21 8.87 -9.30
C PRO A 56 8.80 9.66 -8.12
N LYS A 57 8.03 10.59 -7.53
CA LYS A 57 8.47 11.39 -6.38
C LYS A 57 8.62 10.56 -5.11
N PHE A 58 7.77 9.57 -4.89
CA PHE A 58 7.92 8.64 -3.76
C PHE A 58 9.16 7.76 -3.94
N ARG A 59 9.40 7.30 -5.16
CA ARG A 59 10.59 6.51 -5.51
C ARG A 59 11.90 7.28 -5.36
N GLU A 60 11.92 8.58 -5.66
CA GLU A 60 13.06 9.46 -5.37
C GLU A 60 13.38 9.56 -3.86
N LEU A 61 12.39 9.33 -3.00
CA LEU A 61 12.51 9.31 -1.54
C LEU A 61 12.73 7.90 -0.95
N ASP A 62 13.04 6.91 -1.80
CA ASP A 62 13.15 5.50 -1.43
C ASP A 62 11.89 4.98 -0.70
N CYS A 63 10.72 5.38 -1.20
CA CYS A 63 9.42 5.07 -0.64
C CYS A 63 8.53 4.31 -1.64
N GLU A 64 7.96 3.19 -1.19
CA GLU A 64 6.98 2.39 -1.93
C GLU A 64 5.53 2.69 -1.49
N LEU A 65 4.58 2.39 -2.37
CA LEU A 65 3.15 2.54 -2.09
C LEU A 65 2.48 1.17 -2.11
N ILE A 66 1.65 0.89 -1.10
CA ILE A 66 0.82 -0.32 -1.04
C ILE A 66 -0.61 0.06 -0.64
N GLY A 67 -1.56 -0.26 -1.51
CA GLY A 67 -3.00 -0.04 -1.30
C GLY A 67 -3.67 -1.22 -0.60
N LEU A 68 -4.79 -0.97 0.08
CA LEU A 68 -5.57 -1.98 0.78
C LEU A 68 -7.08 -1.68 0.69
N SER A 69 -7.87 -2.66 0.25
CA SER A 69 -9.30 -2.73 0.51
C SER A 69 -9.68 -4.13 0.99
N VAL A 70 -10.98 -4.35 1.22
CA VAL A 70 -11.54 -5.66 1.55
C VAL A 70 -11.90 -6.47 0.31
N ASP A 71 -11.68 -5.93 -0.89
CA ASP A 71 -11.99 -6.57 -2.16
C ASP A 71 -10.99 -7.70 -2.49
N GLN A 72 -11.42 -8.66 -3.32
CA GLN A 72 -10.57 -9.77 -3.75
C GLN A 72 -9.67 -9.35 -4.92
N VAL A 73 -8.47 -9.95 -5.03
CA VAL A 73 -7.54 -9.68 -6.15
C VAL A 73 -8.14 -10.04 -7.52
N PHE A 74 -9.03 -11.03 -7.56
CA PHE A 74 -9.80 -11.40 -8.73
C PHE A 74 -11.28 -11.21 -8.40
N SER A 75 -11.97 -10.44 -9.23
CA SER A 75 -13.44 -10.29 -9.24
C SER A 75 -14.07 -11.14 -10.33
#